data_AF-A0A7V9QYU6-F1
#
_entry.id   AF-A0A7V9QYU6-F1
#
_cell.length_a   1.000
_cell.length_b   1.000
_cell.length_c   1.000
_cell.angle_alpha   90.00
_cell.angle_beta   90.00
_cell.angle_gamma   90.00
#
_symmetry.space_group_name_H-M   'P 1'
#
loop_
_entity.id
_entity.type
_entity.pdbx_description
1 polymer ?
#
loop_
_entity_poly.entity_id
_entity_poly.type
_entity_poly.pdbx_seq_one_letter_code
_entity_poly.pdbx_strand_id
1 'polypeptide(L)'
;MSGRRRLPRSKRIVVAVGLIAATGVIVVVLVLTDVAVGVAAVGAVVAGGVSLRVIYTEVTHARRLAARGRAEQSREFGAALTKVYREHRAFSEVMSSRLAQHHRTVQHRDATITRLRGTLRLAERQLGELDECAQRESGRAQEAEERLSALLDEVLTQPPLRAVQRAVEDDASGLPTVVDLFAWEERVTQAVEASQQDSTDSRLQA
;
A
#
# COMPACT_ATOMS: atom_id res chain seq x y z
N MET A 1 26.73 51.66 4.25
CA MET A 1 25.42 52.05 3.66
C MET A 1 24.88 53.24 4.43
N SER A 2 25.18 54.44 3.94
CA SER A 2 24.93 55.70 4.64
C SER A 2 23.42 55.98 4.66
N GLY A 3 22.80 55.74 5.81
CA GLY A 3 21.40 56.05 6.08
C GLY A 3 21.16 57.56 5.96
N ARG A 4 20.79 58.00 4.75
CA ARG A 4 20.27 59.35 4.50
C ARG A 4 18.99 59.48 5.33
N ARG A 5 19.11 60.08 6.52
CA ARG A 5 18.00 60.35 7.44
C ARG A 5 16.92 61.10 6.66
N ARG A 6 15.91 60.35 6.20
CA ARG A 6 14.73 60.89 5.53
C ARG A 6 13.99 61.68 6.60
N LEU A 7 14.17 63.01 6.61
CA LEU A 7 13.35 63.87 7.45
C LEU A 7 11.89 63.60 7.08
N PRO A 8 11.03 63.28 8.06
CA PRO A 8 9.67 62.82 7.81
C PRO A 8 8.91 63.87 7.01
N ARG A 9 8.22 63.42 5.94
CA ARG A 9 7.43 64.24 5.01
C ARG A 9 6.47 65.19 5.73
N SER A 10 6.00 64.83 6.92
CA SER A 10 5.14 65.67 7.75
C SER A 10 5.79 67.01 8.13
N LYS A 11 7.08 67.04 8.48
CA LYS A 11 7.73 68.28 8.92
C LYS A 11 7.87 69.32 7.81
N ARG A 12 8.06 68.88 6.57
CA ARG A 12 8.21 69.81 5.42
C ARG A 12 6.88 70.43 5.00
N ILE A 13 5.80 69.65 5.02
CA ILE A 13 4.45 70.16 4.74
C ILE A 13 4.00 71.10 5.85
N VAL A 14 4.28 70.77 7.12
CA VAL A 14 3.98 71.64 8.26
C VAL A 14 4.73 72.97 8.17
N VAL A 15 6.00 72.97 7.75
CA VAL A 15 6.75 74.21 7.53
C VAL A 15 6.14 75.03 6.38
N ALA A 16 5.77 74.40 5.25
CA ALA A 16 5.14 75.10 4.13
C ALA A 16 3.78 75.70 4.52
N VAL A 17 2.93 74.94 5.22
CA VAL A 17 1.63 75.41 5.74
C VAL A 17 1.82 76.51 6.78
N GLY A 18 2.80 76.37 7.67
CA GLY A 18 3.14 77.39 8.67
C GLY A 18 3.61 78.70 8.02
N LEU A 19 4.40 78.63 6.95
CA LEU A 19 4.87 79.80 6.22
C LEU A 19 3.70 80.52 5.52
N ILE A 20 2.79 79.78 4.89
CA ILE A 20 1.56 80.33 4.30
C ILE A 20 0.70 81.01 5.36
N ALA A 21 0.45 80.32 6.49
CA ALA A 21 -0.35 80.85 7.60
C ALA A 21 0.28 82.12 8.20
N ALA A 22 1.61 82.14 8.39
CA ALA A 22 2.34 83.31 8.87
C ALA A 22 2.22 84.50 7.91
N THR A 23 2.37 84.29 6.59
CA THR A 23 2.10 85.37 5.63
C THR A 23 0.66 85.86 5.67
N GLY A 24 -0.32 84.96 5.84
CA GLY A 24 -1.73 85.35 5.97
C GLY A 24 -1.95 86.28 7.17
N VAL A 25 -1.37 85.95 8.33
CA VAL A 25 -1.46 86.79 9.53
C VAL A 25 -0.79 88.15 9.33
N ILE A 26 0.39 88.18 8.72
CA ILE A 26 1.13 89.42 8.44
C ILE A 26 0.32 90.34 7.51
N VAL A 27 -0.30 89.79 6.45
CA VAL A 27 -1.15 90.56 5.53
C VAL A 27 -2.37 91.13 6.27
N VAL A 28 -3.04 90.35 7.12
CA VAL A 28 -4.18 90.84 7.92
C VAL A 28 -3.77 91.99 8.84
N VAL A 29 -2.63 91.89 9.53
CA VAL A 29 -2.13 92.96 10.41
C VAL A 29 -1.71 94.21 9.63
N LEU A 30 -1.09 94.07 8.46
CA LEU A 30 -0.66 95.21 7.65
C LEU A 30 -1.82 95.94 6.93
N VAL A 31 -2.92 95.25 6.62
CA VAL A 31 -4.12 95.89 6.07
C VAL A 31 -4.75 96.89 7.06
N LEU A 32 -4.50 96.75 8.37
CA LEU A 32 -4.93 97.73 9.37
C LEU A 32 -4.04 98.98 9.45
N THR A 33 -2.91 99.05 8.73
CA THR A 33 -1.95 100.18 8.80
C THR A 33 -1.62 100.73 7.40
N ASP A 34 -2.17 101.91 7.10
CA ASP A 34 -2.48 102.42 5.75
C ASP A 34 -1.30 102.85 4.84
N VAL A 35 -0.06 102.36 5.06
CA VAL A 35 1.09 102.67 4.17
C VAL A 35 1.96 101.44 3.83
N ALA A 36 1.72 100.28 4.44
CA ALA A 36 2.59 99.09 4.27
C ALA A 36 2.01 97.97 3.37
N VAL A 37 0.82 98.18 2.79
CA VAL A 37 0.03 97.15 2.09
C VAL A 37 0.72 96.59 0.82
N GLY A 38 1.42 97.43 0.06
CA GLY A 38 2.06 97.01 -1.20
C GLY A 38 3.21 96.01 -1.02
N VAL A 39 4.07 96.24 -0.03
CA VAL A 39 5.20 95.35 0.29
C VAL A 39 4.69 94.01 0.84
N ALA A 40 3.62 94.04 1.65
CA ALA A 40 2.96 92.84 2.16
C ALA A 40 2.36 91.99 1.03
N ALA A 41 1.70 92.62 0.06
CA ALA A 41 1.11 91.94 -1.09
C ALA A 41 2.18 91.23 -1.94
N VAL A 42 3.30 91.90 -2.23
CA VAL A 42 4.43 91.29 -2.96
C VAL A 42 5.04 90.13 -2.17
N GLY A 43 5.24 90.29 -0.85
CA GLY A 43 5.74 89.22 0.01
C GLY A 43 4.84 87.99 0.04
N ALA A 44 3.52 88.19 0.10
CA ALA A 44 2.54 87.11 0.05
C ALA A 44 2.56 86.34 -1.28
N VAL A 45 2.69 87.04 -2.41
CA VAL A 45 2.79 86.41 -3.73
C VAL A 45 4.08 85.61 -3.86
N VAL A 46 5.21 86.12 -3.38
CA VAL A 46 6.49 85.40 -3.40
C VAL A 46 6.42 84.16 -2.51
N ALA A 47 5.88 84.27 -1.29
CA ALA A 47 5.71 83.13 -0.39
C ALA A 47 4.74 82.08 -0.97
N GLY A 48 3.64 82.53 -1.60
CA GLY A 48 2.70 81.68 -2.34
C GLY A 48 3.39 80.93 -3.49
N GLY A 49 4.20 81.62 -4.28
CA GLY A 49 4.97 81.03 -5.38
C GLY A 49 5.99 79.99 -4.91
N VAL A 50 6.71 80.27 -3.82
CA VAL A 50 7.68 79.32 -3.23
C VAL A 50 6.96 78.08 -2.69
N SER A 51 5.85 78.25 -1.97
CA SER A 51 5.09 77.11 -1.44
C SER A 51 4.53 76.23 -2.56
N LEU A 52 3.99 76.81 -3.63
CA LEU A 52 3.49 76.07 -4.80
C LEU A 52 4.63 75.30 -5.49
N ARG A 53 5.81 75.90 -5.64
CA ARG A 53 6.97 75.21 -6.23
C ARG A 53 7.39 74.01 -5.39
N VAL A 54 7.44 74.15 -4.05
CA VAL A 54 7.77 73.04 -3.15
C VAL A 54 6.73 71.92 -3.28
N ILE A 55 5.44 72.24 -3.22
CA ILE A 55 4.35 71.26 -3.37
C ILE A 55 4.45 70.55 -4.72
N TYR A 56 4.66 71.28 -5.81
CA TYR A 56 4.78 70.72 -7.15
C TYR A 56 5.94 69.73 -7.27
N THR A 57 7.12 70.07 -6.73
CA THR A 57 8.27 69.17 -6.73
C THR A 57 8.04 67.90 -5.90
N GLU A 58 7.34 68.00 -4.77
CA GLU A 58 7.00 66.83 -3.95
C GLU A 58 5.94 65.95 -4.60
N VAL A 59 4.92 66.53 -5.26
CA VAL A 59 3.90 65.75 -6.00
C VAL A 59 4.54 64.99 -7.17
N THR A 60 5.38 65.65 -7.96
CA THR A 60 6.08 64.99 -9.08
C THR A 60 7.03 63.90 -8.59
N HIS A 61 7.75 64.14 -7.50
CA HIS A 61 8.62 63.15 -6.87
C HIS A 61 7.83 61.98 -6.26
N ALA A 62 6.70 62.25 -5.61
CA ALA A 62 5.80 61.24 -5.06
C ALA A 62 5.22 60.35 -6.16
N ARG A 63 4.80 60.93 -7.29
CA ARG A 63 4.33 60.16 -8.46
C ARG A 63 5.42 59.24 -9.01
N ARG A 64 6.66 59.73 -9.14
CA ARG A 64 7.80 58.90 -9.60
C ARG A 64 8.09 57.76 -8.63
N LEU A 65 8.07 58.02 -7.33
CA LEU A 65 8.27 56.99 -6.31
C LEU A 65 7.13 55.96 -6.31
N ALA A 66 5.87 56.39 -6.47
CA ALA A 66 4.74 55.49 -6.56
C ALA A 66 4.80 54.59 -7.81
N ALA A 67 5.25 55.13 -8.95
CA ALA A 67 5.48 54.33 -10.15
C ALA A 67 6.59 53.29 -9.95
N ARG A 68 7.71 53.68 -9.34
CA ARG A 68 8.81 52.76 -9.00
C ARG A 68 8.39 51.70 -7.99
N GLY A 69 7.68 52.10 -6.94
CA GLY A 69 7.19 51.18 -5.91
C GLY A 69 6.23 50.14 -6.48
N ARG A 70 5.32 50.53 -7.39
CA ARG A 70 4.44 49.57 -8.07
C ARG A 70 5.22 48.58 -8.95
N ALA A 71 6.27 49.05 -9.63
CA ALA A 71 7.12 48.18 -10.45
C ALA A 71 7.98 47.22 -9.60
N GLU A 72 8.43 47.67 -8.42
CA GLU A 72 9.15 46.82 -7.47
C GLU A 72 8.23 45.77 -6.85
N GLN A 73 7.03 46.18 -6.41
CA GLN A 73 6.01 45.29 -5.87
C GLN A 73 5.58 44.23 -6.89
N SER A 74 5.41 44.59 -8.17
CA SER A 74 5.03 43.60 -9.19
C SER A 74 6.14 42.58 -9.45
N ARG A 75 7.42 43.00 -9.37
CA ARG A 75 8.58 42.10 -9.49
C ARG A 75 8.68 41.17 -8.29
N GLU A 76 8.54 41.68 -7.07
CA GLU A 76 8.55 40.88 -5.85
C GLU A 76 7.41 39.86 -5.85
N PHE A 77 6.21 40.28 -6.21
CA PHE A 77 5.05 39.40 -6.32
C PHE A 77 5.25 38.34 -7.41
N GLY A 78 5.77 38.71 -8.58
CA GLY A 78 6.10 37.77 -9.64
C GLY A 78 7.16 36.74 -9.24
N ALA A 79 8.18 37.16 -8.49
CA ALA A 79 9.20 36.27 -7.94
C ALA A 79 8.61 35.30 -6.91
N ALA A 80 7.75 35.80 -6.01
CA ALA A 80 7.06 34.97 -5.02
C ALA A 80 6.15 33.93 -5.68
N LEU A 81 5.35 34.32 -6.68
CA LEU A 81 4.52 33.39 -7.44
C LEU A 81 5.37 32.33 -8.15
N THR A 82 6.45 32.73 -8.81
CA THR A 82 7.35 31.80 -9.50
C THR A 82 7.91 30.76 -8.53
N LYS A 83 8.27 31.17 -7.31
CA LYS A 83 8.71 30.25 -6.26
C LYS A 83 7.60 29.26 -5.87
N VAL A 84 6.40 29.75 -5.59
CA VAL A 84 5.24 28.92 -5.22
C VAL A 84 4.91 27.93 -6.33
N TYR A 85 4.92 28.35 -7.60
CA TYR A 85 4.68 27.46 -8.74
C TYR A 85 5.74 26.36 -8.87
N ARG A 86 7.02 26.68 -8.63
CA ARG A 86 8.09 25.68 -8.63
C ARG A 86 7.89 24.66 -7.51
N GLU A 87 7.56 25.12 -6.32
CA GLU A 87 7.29 24.26 -5.15
C GLU A 87 6.05 23.37 -5.39
N HIS A 88 4.97 23.95 -5.91
CA HIS A 88 3.75 23.20 -6.25
C HIS A 88 4.02 22.15 -7.34
N ARG A 89 4.76 22.51 -8.39
CA ARG A 89 5.13 21.56 -9.44
C ARG A 89 5.95 20.39 -8.87
N ALA A 90 6.97 20.68 -8.07
CA ALA A 90 7.78 19.64 -7.43
C ALA A 90 6.93 18.75 -6.53
N PHE A 91 6.01 19.33 -5.75
CA PHE A 91 5.08 18.58 -4.92
C PHE A 91 4.16 17.69 -5.74
N SER A 92 3.55 18.21 -6.81
CA SER A 92 2.68 17.44 -7.71
C SER A 92 3.43 16.30 -8.40
N GLU A 93 4.66 16.52 -8.85
CA GLU A 93 5.51 15.48 -9.44
C GLU A 93 5.82 14.36 -8.42
N VAL A 94 6.20 14.72 -7.19
CA VAL A 94 6.44 13.75 -6.10
C VAL A 94 5.18 13.00 -5.73
N MET A 95 4.02 13.66 -5.63
CA MET A 95 2.77 12.99 -5.29
C MET A 95 2.26 12.09 -6.40
N SER A 96 2.42 12.50 -7.66
CA SER A 96 2.06 11.68 -8.82
C SER A 96 2.88 10.39 -8.89
N SER A 97 4.18 10.46 -8.59
CA SER A 97 5.05 9.27 -8.57
C SER A 97 4.70 8.32 -7.43
N ARG A 98 4.41 8.86 -6.23
CA ARG A 98 3.93 8.07 -5.09
C ARG A 98 2.61 7.37 -5.38
N LEU A 99 1.64 8.08 -5.99
CA LEU A 99 0.36 7.50 -6.38
C LEU A 99 0.54 6.39 -7.43
N ALA A 100 1.40 6.60 -8.43
CA ALA A 100 1.71 5.58 -9.42
C ALA A 100 2.35 4.33 -8.79
N GLN A 101 3.28 4.50 -7.84
CA GLN A 101 3.89 3.38 -7.11
C GLN A 101 2.87 2.62 -6.26
N HIS A 102 2.00 3.35 -5.56
CA HIS A 102 0.93 2.76 -4.77
C HIS A 102 -0.03 1.95 -5.67
N HIS A 103 -0.43 2.51 -6.82
CA HIS A 103 -1.31 1.84 -7.76
C HIS A 103 -0.71 0.52 -8.28
N ARG A 104 0.59 0.52 -8.65
CA ARG A 104 1.30 -0.72 -9.05
C ARG A 104 1.33 -1.76 -7.92
N THR A 105 1.52 -1.31 -6.68
CA THR A 105 1.56 -2.20 -5.52
C THR A 105 0.19 -2.84 -5.27
N VAL A 106 -0.89 -2.06 -5.39
CA VAL A 106 -2.26 -2.57 -5.28
C VAL A 106 -2.56 -3.57 -6.39
N GLN A 107 -2.26 -3.23 -7.66
CA GLN A 107 -2.45 -4.14 -8.78
C GLN A 107 -1.68 -5.46 -8.61
N HIS A 108 -0.43 -5.40 -8.12
CA HIS A 108 0.37 -6.60 -7.85
C HIS A 108 -0.25 -7.47 -6.74
N ARG A 109 -0.76 -6.84 -5.67
CA ARG A 109 -1.47 -7.55 -4.59
C ARG A 109 -2.76 -8.19 -5.10
N ASP A 110 -3.54 -7.49 -5.91
CA ASP A 110 -4.80 -8.00 -6.47
C ASP A 110 -4.55 -9.20 -7.41
N ALA A 111 -3.50 -9.12 -8.25
CA ALA A 111 -3.06 -10.24 -9.07
C ALA A 111 -2.64 -11.45 -8.22
N THR A 112 -1.92 -11.21 -7.13
CA THR A 112 -1.49 -12.26 -6.19
C THR A 112 -2.69 -12.90 -5.48
N ILE A 113 -3.63 -12.10 -4.99
CA ILE A 113 -4.88 -12.59 -4.37
C ILE A 113 -5.67 -13.44 -5.37
N THR A 114 -5.76 -13.01 -6.63
CA THR A 114 -6.46 -13.75 -7.67
C THR A 114 -5.78 -15.10 -7.95
N ARG A 115 -4.45 -15.12 -8.00
CA ARG A 115 -3.68 -16.36 -8.14
C ARG A 115 -3.88 -17.31 -6.96
N LEU A 116 -3.79 -16.80 -5.73
CA LEU A 116 -3.99 -17.60 -4.51
C LEU A 116 -5.42 -18.16 -4.41
N ARG A 117 -6.43 -17.38 -4.79
CA ARG A 117 -7.81 -17.86 -4.89
C ARG A 117 -7.94 -18.97 -5.94
N GLY A 118 -7.23 -18.85 -7.07
CA GLY A 118 -7.18 -19.89 -8.09
C GLY A 118 -6.58 -21.20 -7.57
N THR A 119 -5.43 -21.13 -6.89
CA THR A 119 -4.78 -22.32 -6.31
C THR A 119 -5.61 -22.94 -5.18
N LEU A 120 -6.26 -22.12 -4.36
CA LEU A 120 -7.12 -22.60 -3.28
C LEU A 120 -8.33 -23.35 -3.84
N ARG A 121 -8.99 -22.83 -4.89
CA ARG A 121 -10.09 -23.54 -5.57
C ARG A 121 -9.66 -24.87 -6.21
N LEU A 122 -8.43 -24.94 -6.72
CA LEU A 122 -7.89 -26.20 -7.26
C LEU A 122 -7.64 -27.21 -6.15
N ALA A 123 -7.05 -26.78 -5.04
CA ALA A 123 -6.84 -27.63 -3.87
C ALA A 123 -8.17 -28.12 -3.26
N GLU A 124 -9.17 -27.26 -3.15
CA GLU A 124 -10.52 -27.61 -2.70
C GLU A 124 -11.16 -28.69 -3.60
N ARG A 125 -11.00 -28.58 -4.92
CA ARG A 125 -11.48 -29.61 -5.86
C ARG A 125 -10.77 -30.94 -5.67
N GLN A 126 -9.45 -30.92 -5.54
CA GLN A 126 -8.67 -32.14 -5.30
C GLN A 126 -9.06 -32.81 -3.99
N LEU A 127 -9.30 -32.04 -2.93
CA LEU A 127 -9.78 -32.57 -1.65
C LEU A 127 -11.17 -33.19 -1.80
N GLY A 128 -12.08 -32.57 -2.56
CA GLY A 128 -13.38 -33.14 -2.87
C GLY A 128 -13.29 -34.48 -3.62
N GLU A 129 -12.42 -34.57 -4.63
CA GLU A 129 -12.19 -35.81 -5.38
C GLU A 129 -11.63 -36.93 -4.50
N LEU A 130 -10.67 -36.60 -3.62
CA LEU A 130 -10.11 -37.57 -2.67
C LEU A 130 -11.14 -38.02 -1.63
N ASP A 131 -11.99 -37.12 -1.14
CA ASP A 131 -13.06 -37.46 -0.19
C ASP A 131 -14.10 -38.38 -0.84
N GLU A 132 -14.49 -38.11 -2.09
CA GLU A 132 -15.36 -39.01 -2.85
C GLU A 132 -14.74 -40.40 -3.04
N CYS A 133 -13.44 -40.48 -3.37
CA CYS A 133 -12.73 -41.75 -3.48
C CYS A 133 -12.70 -42.50 -2.14
N ALA A 134 -12.41 -41.80 -1.04
CA ALA A 134 -12.39 -42.37 0.31
C ALA A 134 -13.78 -42.89 0.72
N GLN A 135 -14.85 -42.16 0.41
CA GLN A 135 -16.22 -42.59 0.66
C GLN A 135 -16.58 -43.86 -0.15
N ARG A 136 -16.19 -43.93 -1.43
CA ARG A 136 -16.39 -45.13 -2.25
C ARG A 136 -15.59 -46.34 -1.76
N GLU A 137 -14.39 -46.13 -1.25
CA GLU A 137 -13.57 -47.19 -0.64
C GLU A 137 -14.20 -47.68 0.67
N SER A 138 -14.62 -46.76 1.53
CA SER A 138 -15.30 -47.06 2.79
C SER A 138 -16.60 -47.83 2.56
N GLY A 139 -17.39 -47.45 1.56
CA GLY A 139 -18.62 -48.18 1.20
C GLY A 139 -18.32 -49.60 0.72
N ARG A 140 -17.27 -49.79 -0.11
CA ARG A 140 -16.84 -51.12 -0.54
C ARG A 140 -16.34 -51.99 0.62
N ALA A 141 -15.64 -51.40 1.58
CA ALA A 141 -15.20 -52.09 2.79
C ALA A 141 -16.39 -52.52 3.65
N GLN A 142 -17.37 -51.64 3.87
CA GLN A 142 -18.60 -51.95 4.60
C GLN A 142 -19.40 -53.06 3.92
N GLU A 143 -19.60 -53.00 2.59
CA GLU A 143 -20.27 -54.08 1.85
C GLU A 143 -19.53 -55.43 1.98
N ALA A 144 -18.18 -55.41 1.98
CA ALA A 144 -17.39 -56.61 2.16
C ALA A 144 -17.51 -57.17 3.59
N GLU A 145 -17.51 -56.32 4.60
CA GLU A 145 -17.77 -56.69 6.01
C GLU A 145 -19.18 -57.27 6.19
N GLU A 146 -20.20 -56.66 5.58
CA GLU A 146 -21.58 -57.16 5.59
C GLU A 146 -21.68 -58.54 4.93
N ARG A 147 -21.05 -58.74 3.76
CA ARG A 147 -21.00 -60.06 3.10
C ARG A 147 -20.27 -61.09 3.96
N LEU A 148 -19.15 -60.72 4.57
CA LEU A 148 -18.39 -61.62 5.44
C LEU A 148 -19.20 -62.02 6.67
N SER A 149 -19.86 -61.06 7.31
CA SER A 149 -20.73 -61.33 8.46
C SER A 149 -21.95 -62.18 8.10
N ALA A 150 -22.57 -61.98 6.93
CA ALA A 150 -23.63 -62.84 6.42
C ALA A 150 -23.15 -64.28 6.15
N LEU A 151 -21.97 -64.45 5.54
CA LEU A 151 -21.38 -65.78 5.33
C LEU A 151 -21.03 -66.47 6.64
N LEU A 152 -20.50 -65.73 7.62
CA LEU A 152 -20.23 -66.24 8.98
C LEU A 152 -21.53 -66.71 9.64
N ASP A 153 -22.60 -65.92 9.56
CA ASP A 153 -23.90 -66.30 10.11
C ASP A 153 -24.46 -67.55 9.40
N GLU A 154 -24.37 -67.64 8.07
CA GLU A 154 -24.79 -68.83 7.31
C GLU A 154 -23.98 -70.09 7.66
N VAL A 155 -22.66 -69.98 7.83
CA VAL A 155 -21.80 -71.10 8.27
C VAL A 155 -22.13 -71.53 9.71
N LEU A 156 -22.44 -70.57 10.58
CA LEU A 156 -22.82 -70.84 11.98
C LEU A 156 -24.25 -71.38 12.12
N THR A 157 -25.17 -71.01 11.22
CA THR A 157 -26.58 -71.46 11.23
C THR A 157 -26.85 -72.68 10.36
N GLN A 158 -26.01 -72.99 9.37
CA GLN A 158 -25.94 -74.36 8.83
C GLN A 158 -25.65 -75.31 10.01
N PRO A 159 -26.20 -76.54 10.02
CA PRO A 159 -25.88 -77.52 11.05
C PRO A 159 -24.76 -78.47 10.59
N PRO A 160 -23.46 -78.07 10.49
CA PRO A 160 -22.39 -79.02 10.21
C PRO A 160 -21.92 -79.74 11.48
N LEU A 161 -22.37 -79.33 12.67
CA LEU A 161 -21.89 -79.93 13.92
C LEU A 161 -22.18 -81.43 13.99
N ARG A 162 -23.25 -81.93 13.36
CA ARG A 162 -23.55 -83.39 13.33
C ARG A 162 -22.83 -84.16 12.23
N ALA A 163 -22.37 -83.50 11.17
CA ALA A 163 -21.63 -84.14 10.08
C ALA A 163 -20.12 -84.19 10.39
N VAL A 164 -19.56 -83.09 10.92
CA VAL A 164 -18.16 -83.02 11.35
C VAL A 164 -17.93 -83.87 12.61
N GLN A 165 -18.86 -83.90 13.56
CA GLN A 165 -18.73 -84.78 14.74
C GLN A 165 -18.75 -86.27 14.36
N ARG A 166 -19.50 -86.68 13.33
CA ARG A 166 -19.44 -88.05 12.80
C ARG A 166 -18.16 -88.35 12.03
N ALA A 167 -17.64 -87.40 11.24
CA ALA A 167 -16.37 -87.58 10.55
C ALA A 167 -15.17 -87.63 11.53
N VAL A 168 -15.20 -86.85 12.62
CA VAL A 168 -14.16 -86.86 13.65
C VAL A 168 -14.25 -88.11 14.55
N GLU A 169 -15.45 -88.66 14.80
CA GLU A 169 -15.58 -89.97 15.46
C GLU A 169 -15.10 -91.14 14.57
N ASP A 170 -15.25 -91.05 13.25
CA ASP A 170 -14.77 -92.08 12.31
C ASP A 170 -13.24 -92.00 12.13
N ASP A 171 -12.68 -90.78 12.08
CA ASP A 171 -11.24 -90.51 11.85
C ASP A 171 -10.39 -90.53 13.14
N ALA A 172 -11.00 -90.52 14.34
CA ALA A 172 -10.29 -90.81 15.59
C ALA A 172 -9.70 -92.24 15.63
N SER A 173 -10.14 -93.11 14.71
CA SER A 173 -9.57 -94.44 14.47
C SER A 173 -8.32 -94.42 13.57
N GLY A 174 -8.06 -93.29 12.91
CA GLY A 174 -7.06 -93.10 11.86
C GLY A 174 -6.14 -91.89 12.08
N LEU A 175 -6.01 -91.41 13.31
CA LEU A 175 -5.03 -90.38 13.64
C LEU A 175 -3.64 -90.85 13.17
N PRO A 176 -2.96 -90.15 12.24
CA PRO A 176 -1.63 -90.50 11.80
C PRO A 176 -0.76 -90.53 13.04
N THR A 177 -0.27 -91.73 13.35
CA THR A 177 0.56 -91.92 14.53
C THR A 177 1.78 -91.04 14.35
N VAL A 178 2.44 -90.63 15.43
CA VAL A 178 3.67 -89.80 15.36
C VAL A 178 4.68 -90.34 14.32
N VAL A 179 4.65 -91.66 14.06
CA VAL A 179 5.36 -92.37 13.00
C VAL A 179 5.05 -91.87 11.57
N ASP A 180 3.78 -91.62 11.22
CA ASP A 180 3.39 -91.10 9.90
C ASP A 180 3.80 -89.64 9.71
N LEU A 181 3.85 -88.87 10.81
CA LEU A 181 4.35 -87.50 10.79
C LEU A 181 5.85 -87.47 10.49
N PHE A 182 6.63 -88.38 11.10
CA PHE A 182 8.06 -88.55 10.80
C PHE A 182 8.30 -89.08 9.39
N ALA A 183 7.48 -90.03 8.91
CA ALA A 183 7.58 -90.53 7.54
C ALA A 183 7.20 -89.48 6.49
N TRP A 184 6.33 -88.52 6.84
CA TRP A 184 6.06 -87.36 5.99
C TRP A 184 7.22 -86.36 6.01
N GLU A 185 7.75 -86.03 7.19
CA GLU A 185 8.90 -85.13 7.32
C GLU A 185 10.08 -85.63 6.47
N GLU A 186 10.42 -86.92 6.57
CA GLU A 186 11.51 -87.54 5.81
C GLU A 186 11.28 -87.51 4.28
N ARG A 187 10.03 -87.66 3.83
CA ARG A 187 9.68 -87.50 2.40
C ARG A 187 9.80 -86.05 1.94
N VAL A 188 9.46 -85.08 2.80
CA VAL A 188 9.60 -83.65 2.49
C VAL A 188 11.09 -83.28 2.42
N THR A 189 11.92 -83.75 3.34
CA THR A 189 13.38 -83.51 3.28
C THR A 189 13.98 -84.11 2.02
N GLN A 190 13.64 -85.36 1.67
CA GLN A 190 14.12 -86.00 0.43
C GLN A 190 13.68 -85.25 -0.83
N ALA A 191 12.44 -84.75 -0.88
CA ALA A 191 11.96 -83.98 -2.03
C ALA A 191 12.68 -82.63 -2.16
N VAL A 192 12.97 -81.96 -1.04
CA VAL A 192 13.73 -80.70 -1.02
C VAL A 192 15.17 -80.95 -1.46
N GLU A 193 15.83 -82.00 -0.97
CA GLU A 193 17.18 -82.38 -1.39
C GLU A 193 17.26 -82.73 -2.88
N ALA A 194 16.30 -83.51 -3.39
CA ALA A 194 16.22 -83.84 -4.82
C ALA A 194 16.08 -82.59 -5.71
N SER A 195 15.27 -81.61 -5.29
CA SER A 195 15.10 -80.35 -6.03
C SER A 195 16.37 -79.47 -6.03
N GLN A 196 17.18 -79.52 -4.96
CA GLN A 196 18.45 -78.80 -4.91
C GLN A 196 19.52 -79.47 -5.80
N GLN A 197 19.52 -80.80 -5.87
CA GLN A 197 20.42 -81.57 -6.73
C GLN A 197 20.11 -81.36 -8.22
N ASP A 198 18.83 -81.35 -8.59
CA ASP A 198 18.39 -81.04 -9.96
C ASP A 198 18.75 -79.59 -10.38
N SER A 199 18.68 -78.64 -9.43
CA SER A 199 19.09 -77.24 -9.67
C SER A 199 20.61 -77.03 -9.80
N THR A 200 21.43 -77.97 -9.30
CA THR A 200 22.89 -77.90 -9.37
C THR A 200 23.44 -78.62 -10.59
N ASP A 201 22.85 -79.74 -11.01
CA ASP A 201 23.19 -80.40 -12.27
C ASP A 201 22.82 -79.55 -13.49
N SER A 202 21.68 -78.85 -13.46
CA SER A 202 21.27 -77.92 -14.51
C SER A 202 22.17 -76.67 -14.63
N ARG A 203 22.96 -76.33 -13.61
CA ARG A 203 23.97 -75.26 -13.65
C ARG A 203 25.34 -75.70 -14.17
N LEU A 204 25.64 -76.99 -14.20
CA LEU A 204 26.92 -77.52 -14.69
C LEU A 204 26.89 -77.89 -16.19
N GLN A 205 25.70 -77.95 -16.81
CA GLN A 205 25.52 -78.22 -18.25
C GLN A 205 25.38 -76.95 -19.11
N ALA A 206 25.46 -75.75 -18.53
CA ALA A 206 25.46 -74.46 -19.23
C ALA A 206 26.86 -73.81 -19.20
#